data_AF-A0A832EJ70-F1
#
_entry.id   AF-A0A832EJ70-F1
#
_cell.length_a   1.000
_cell.length_b   1.000
_cell.length_c   1.000
_cell.angle_alpha   90.00
_cell.angle_beta   90.00
_cell.angle_gamma   90.00
#
_symmetry.space_group_name_H-M   'P 1'
#
loop_
_entity.id
_entity.type
_entity.pdbx_description
1 polymer ?
#
loop_
_entity_poly.entity_id
_entity_poly.type
_entity_poly.pdbx_seq_one_letter_code
_entity_poly.pdbx_strand_id
1 'polypeptide(L)' 'MTSDALLPAADPDALLRTIGNTPLIPLRRVGAEFAPRVRIFAKAEWFNPGGSVKDRPAYRMI' A
#
# COMPACT_ATOMS: atom_id res chain seq x y z
N MET A 1 12.19 32.29 27.51
CA MET A 1 11.36 32.43 26.30
C MET A 1 11.58 31.17 25.48
N THR A 2 10.50 30.45 25.28
CA THR A 2 10.42 29.00 25.08
C THR A 2 11.11 28.50 23.83
N SER A 3 11.88 27.43 24.02
CA SER A 3 12.43 26.52 23.02
C SER A 3 11.44 26.24 21.90
N ASP A 4 11.68 26.85 20.74
CA ASP A 4 11.16 26.37 19.46
C ASP A 4 11.99 25.12 19.11
N ALA A 5 11.67 24.01 19.77
CA ALA A 5 12.15 22.71 19.36
C ALA A 5 11.44 22.42 18.03
N LEU A 6 12.06 22.89 16.94
CA LEU A 6 11.69 22.56 15.56
C LEU A 6 11.35 21.08 15.52
N LEU A 7 10.06 20.78 15.31
CA LEU A 7 9.62 19.44 14.93
C LEU A 7 10.59 18.97 13.83
N PRO A 8 11.11 17.73 13.89
CA PRO A 8 12.01 17.24 12.85
C PRO A 8 11.36 17.54 11.50
N ALA A 9 12.09 18.25 10.63
CA ALA A 9 11.58 18.65 9.33
C ALA A 9 10.96 17.41 8.68
N ALA A 10 9.65 17.45 8.40
CA ALA A 10 8.94 16.31 7.87
C ALA A 10 9.64 15.86 6.59
N ASP A 11 9.99 14.57 6.49
CA ASP A 11 10.52 14.00 5.25
C ASP A 11 9.45 14.17 4.17
N PRO A 12 9.65 15.02 3.15
CA PRO A 12 8.65 15.27 2.12
C PRO A 12 8.30 13.99 1.34
N ASP A 13 9.19 12.98 1.35
CA ASP A 13 9.00 11.72 0.65
C ASP A 13 8.42 10.61 1.54
N ALA A 14 8.15 10.89 2.82
CA ALA A 14 7.66 9.89 3.78
C ALA A 14 6.42 9.15 3.25
N LEU A 15 5.51 9.87 2.59
CA LEU A 15 4.33 9.27 1.96
C LEU A 15 4.69 8.42 0.75
N LEU A 16 5.56 8.90 -0.14
CA LEU A 16 5.95 8.18 -1.36
C LEU A 16 6.65 6.86 -1.04
N ARG A 17 7.43 6.81 0.04
CA ARG A 17 8.08 5.57 0.54
C ARG A 17 7.09 4.48 0.97
N THR A 18 5.82 4.84 1.21
CA THR A 18 4.76 3.88 1.57
C THR A 18 4.06 3.25 0.36
N ILE A 19 4.36 3.71 -0.87
CA ILE A 19 3.86 3.09 -2.10
C ILE A 19 4.42 1.66 -2.23
N GLY A 20 3.54 0.70 -2.48
CA GLY A 20 3.85 -0.71 -2.55
C GLY A 20 3.59 -1.42 -1.22
N ASN A 21 4.26 -2.56 -1.02
CA ASN A 21 4.10 -3.41 0.19
C ASN A 21 2.65 -3.71 0.60
N THR A 22 1.73 -3.67 -0.36
CA THR A 22 0.31 -3.90 -0.13
C THR A 22 0.05 -5.34 0.29
N PRO A 23 -0.95 -5.61 1.14
CA PRO A 23 -1.17 -6.95 1.66
C PRO A 23 -1.64 -7.92 0.56
N LEU A 24 -1.31 -9.20 0.74
CA LEU A 24 -1.89 -10.30 -0.02
C LEU A 24 -2.97 -10.97 0.83
N ILE A 25 -4.23 -10.84 0.42
CA ILE A 25 -5.40 -11.22 1.20
C ILE A 25 -5.97 -12.54 0.66
N PRO A 26 -6.08 -13.61 1.48
CA PRO A 26 -6.70 -14.85 1.04
C PRO A 26 -8.23 -14.69 0.90
N LEU A 27 -8.77 -14.96 -0.29
CA LEU A 27 -10.21 -14.90 -0.56
C LEU A 27 -10.88 -16.25 -0.26
N ARG A 28 -10.98 -16.61 1.02
CA ARG A 28 -11.45 -17.94 1.46
C ARG A 28 -12.86 -18.29 0.99
N ARG A 29 -13.78 -17.31 0.98
CA ARG A 29 -15.19 -17.52 0.57
C ARG A 29 -15.27 -17.78 -0.94
N VAL A 30 -14.74 -16.84 -1.73
CA VAL A 30 -14.70 -16.94 -3.19
C VAL A 30 -13.93 -18.19 -3.64
N GLY A 31 -12.77 -18.47 -3.05
CA GLY A 31 -11.97 -19.65 -3.41
C GLY A 31 -12.67 -20.98 -3.15
N ALA A 32 -13.54 -21.07 -2.14
CA ALA A 32 -14.31 -22.28 -1.83
C ALA A 32 -15.36 -22.60 -2.92
N GLU A 33 -15.77 -21.63 -3.73
CA GLU A 33 -16.76 -21.80 -4.80
C GLU A 33 -16.17 -22.43 -6.08
N PHE A 34 -14.85 -22.30 -6.31
CA PHE A 34 -14.24 -22.73 -7.58
C PHE A 34 -13.68 -24.15 -7.56
N ALA A 35 -12.75 -24.46 -6.64
CA ALA A 35 -12.15 -25.80 -6.57
C ALA A 35 -11.47 -26.06 -5.21
N PRO A 36 -11.62 -27.26 -4.62
CA PRO A 36 -11.13 -27.58 -3.27
C PRO A 36 -9.59 -27.54 -3.12
N ARG A 37 -8.84 -27.48 -4.21
CA ARG A 37 -7.36 -27.42 -4.21
C ARG A 37 -6.80 -26.09 -4.70
N VAL A 38 -7.64 -25.12 -5.05
CA VAL A 38 -7.21 -23.80 -5.53
C VAL A 38 -7.31 -22.78 -4.40
N ARG A 39 -6.26 -21.99 -4.20
CA ARG A 39 -6.27 -20.85 -3.27
C ARG A 39 -6.22 -19.56 -4.06
N ILE A 40 -7.24 -18.74 -3.90
CA ILE A 40 -7.33 -17.41 -4.52
C ILE A 40 -6.86 -16.37 -3.51
N PHE A 41 -5.98 -15.47 -3.97
CA PHE A 41 -5.49 -14.35 -3.19
C PHE A 41 -5.71 -13.04 -3.95
N ALA A 42 -6.13 -12.00 -3.23
CA ALA A 42 -6.20 -10.64 -3.75
C ALA A 42 -4.95 -9.88 -3.33
N LYS A 43 -4.25 -9.26 -4.29
CA LYS A 43 -3.20 -8.28 -4.01
C LYS A 43 -3.86 -6.91 -3.83
N ALA A 44 -3.84 -6.37 -2.62
CA ALA A 44 -4.63 -5.21 -2.23
C ALA A 44 -4.02 -3.88 -2.72
N GLU A 45 -3.84 -3.69 -4.02
CA GLU A 45 -3.24 -2.47 -4.59
C GLU A 45 -4.06 -1.19 -4.37
N TRP A 46 -5.31 -1.29 -3.92
CA TRP A 46 -6.07 -0.13 -3.44
C TRP A 46 -5.55 0.42 -2.10
N PHE A 47 -4.63 -0.31 -1.44
CA PHE A 47 -4.03 0.09 -0.16
C PHE A 47 -2.78 0.95 -0.34
N ASN A 48 -2.35 1.23 -1.58
CA ASN A 48 -1.37 2.28 -1.82
C ASN A 48 -1.98 3.66 -1.44
N PRO A 49 -1.18 4.68 -1.09
CA PRO A 49 -1.67 5.99 -0.62
C PRO A 49 -2.65 6.71 -1.54
N GLY A 50 -2.44 6.63 -2.86
CA GLY A 50 -3.31 7.16 -3.90
C GLY A 50 -4.48 6.25 -4.27
N GLY A 51 -4.64 5.13 -3.55
CA GLY A 51 -5.80 4.26 -3.64
C GLY A 51 -5.81 3.32 -4.84
N SER A 52 -4.70 3.20 -5.57
CA SER A 52 -4.66 2.32 -6.74
C SER A 52 -3.26 1.82 -7.08
N VAL A 53 -3.20 0.84 -8.00
CA VAL A 53 -1.94 0.34 -8.57
C VAL A 53 -1.14 1.41 -9.34
N LYS A 54 -1.78 2.54 -9.71
CA LYS A 54 -1.16 3.60 -10.53
C LYS A 54 -0.12 4.41 -9.76
N ASP A 55 -0.09 4.33 -8.44
CA ASP A 55 0.94 4.94 -7.61
C ASP A 55 2.33 4.41 -7.95
N ARG A 56 2.44 3.10 -8.27
CA ARG A 56 3.72 2.46 -8.56
C ARG A 56 4.40 3.03 -9.81
N PRO A 57 3.76 3.09 -11.00
CA PRO A 57 4.37 3.74 -12.15
C PRO A 57 4.51 5.25 -11.95
N ALA A 58 3.56 5.92 -11.28
CA ALA A 58 3.68 7.36 -11.00
C ALA A 58 4.98 7.68 -10.24
N TYR A 59 5.29 6.92 -9.19
CA TYR A 59 6.53 7.06 -8.42
C TYR A 59 7.81 6.75 -9.22
N ARG A 60 7.72 5.97 -10.30
CA ARG A 60 8.88 5.64 -11.15
C ARG A 60 9.11 6.61 -12.30
N MET A 61 8.14 7.50 -12.55
CA MET A 61 8.23 8.50 -13.62
C MET A 61 8.79 9.84 -13.13
N ILE A 62 8.81 10.06 -11.81
CA ILE A 62 9.41 11.20 -11.13
C ILE A 62 10.72 10.78 -10.46
#